data_AF-A0A1E4IK29-F1
#
_entry.id   AF-A0A1E4IK29-F1
#
_cell.length_a   1.000
_cell.length_b   1.000
_cell.length_c   1.000
_cell.angle_alpha   90.00
_cell.angle_beta   90.00
_cell.angle_gamma   90.00
#
_symmetry.space_group_name_H-M   'P 1'
#
loop_
_entity.id
_entity.type
_entity.pdbx_description
1 polymer ?
#
loop_
_entity_poly.entity_id
_entity_poly.type
_entity_poly.pdbx_seq_one_letter_code
_entity_poly.pdbx_strand_id
1 'polypeptide(L)'
;MKATLDIIRRLRDTTGLKVNRSFGGFFADRLVQAMSRATLLDAVEHLAQSLDAQIEYIGGAKIAPFVTEASGPQAPAILHWMREHPSIVAMIASLRDEGDYADAIASIPLQHVETDDSVVTAHPSYDIPLHLDVLTGLAHGADRKAGNATLFRRRSVITATGKHLALPIYAGNAVRGQMRDLLTDHFLTSLGLSTDRSKPVLALWAFHAFYAGGVLEGNSKLDKELGNAGAVKADAIRDLRNSIPMLSLLGSAMGNRIISGRVQVGDFRPRCREWGTGDVRADELIEWVFLTRRDDYEGRQEGDDHAGMIATSEVLKAGTVMDGGIDVGGHATSLERACLGRGLHLLADRGLLGADNRRGIGKVRLVSDAIPDPTEYDTYLAANKADILAYLHRLGALCEQPSLFG
;
A
#
# COMPACT_ATOMS: atom_id res chain seq x y z
N MET A 1 0.06 -21.74 -25.35
CA MET A 1 0.66 -21.77 -24.00
C MET A 1 1.82 -22.75 -23.85
N LYS A 2 1.83 -23.87 -24.59
CA LYS A 2 2.90 -24.87 -24.50
C LYS A 2 4.29 -24.26 -24.73
N ALA A 3 4.46 -23.41 -25.75
CA ALA A 3 5.76 -22.83 -26.06
C ALA A 3 6.28 -21.94 -24.93
N THR A 4 5.39 -21.16 -24.31
CA THR A 4 5.71 -20.34 -23.13
C THR A 4 6.13 -21.20 -21.94
N LEU A 5 5.38 -22.26 -21.61
CA LEU A 5 5.75 -23.17 -20.52
C LEU A 5 7.05 -23.93 -20.79
N ASP A 6 7.31 -24.30 -22.06
CA ASP A 6 8.56 -24.94 -22.47
C ASP A 6 9.78 -24.04 -22.22
N ILE A 7 9.63 -22.72 -22.44
CA ILE A 7 10.65 -21.72 -22.11
C ILE A 7 10.78 -21.54 -20.60
N ILE A 8 9.67 -21.39 -19.86
CA ILE A 8 9.68 -21.21 -18.40
C ILE A 8 10.36 -22.42 -17.72
N ARG A 9 10.06 -23.65 -18.14
CA ARG A 9 10.71 -24.86 -17.65
C ARG A 9 12.20 -24.85 -17.96
N ARG A 10 12.60 -24.37 -19.13
CA ARG A 10 14.02 -24.27 -19.49
C ARG A 10 14.75 -23.21 -18.65
N LEU A 11 14.18 -22.03 -18.49
CA LEU A 11 14.72 -20.96 -17.65
C LEU A 11 14.96 -21.43 -16.21
N ARG A 12 14.00 -22.20 -15.70
CA ARG A 12 14.13 -22.83 -14.40
C ARG A 12 15.31 -23.80 -14.34
N ASP A 13 15.43 -24.69 -15.33
CA ASP A 13 16.48 -25.71 -15.37
C ASP A 13 17.88 -25.11 -15.59
N THR A 14 17.96 -23.90 -16.14
CA THR A 14 19.21 -23.17 -16.41
C THR A 14 19.46 -22.04 -15.42
N THR A 15 18.78 -22.02 -14.28
CA THR A 15 18.98 -21.02 -13.21
C THR A 15 20.42 -21.06 -12.69
N GLY A 16 21.09 -19.91 -12.67
CA GLY A 16 22.43 -19.77 -12.07
C GLY A 16 22.40 -19.67 -10.54
N LEU A 17 21.23 -19.42 -9.96
CA LEU A 17 21.08 -19.07 -8.55
C LEU A 17 21.13 -20.27 -7.61
N LYS A 18 21.94 -20.16 -6.55
CA LYS A 18 21.88 -21.03 -5.36
C LYS A 18 20.84 -20.48 -4.39
N VAL A 19 19.94 -21.34 -3.90
CA VAL A 19 18.82 -20.92 -3.04
C VAL A 19 18.82 -21.71 -1.74
N ASN A 20 18.77 -21.01 -0.60
CA ASN A 20 18.78 -21.61 0.74
C ASN A 20 17.37 -22.03 1.23
N ARG A 21 16.37 -22.00 0.34
CA ARG A 21 14.97 -22.38 0.62
C ARG A 21 14.43 -23.29 -0.48
N SER A 22 13.22 -23.82 -0.30
CA SER A 22 12.54 -24.61 -1.34
C SER A 22 12.53 -23.87 -2.68
N PHE A 23 13.14 -24.49 -3.68
CA PHE A 23 13.26 -23.92 -5.01
C PHE A 23 11.89 -23.66 -5.64
N GLY A 24 10.90 -24.52 -5.41
CA GLY A 24 9.54 -24.34 -5.93
C GLY A 24 8.87 -23.05 -5.41
N GLY A 25 9.01 -22.76 -4.12
CA GLY A 25 8.50 -21.50 -3.54
C GLY A 25 9.26 -20.28 -4.06
N PHE A 26 10.58 -20.39 -4.20
CA PHE A 26 11.39 -19.33 -4.82
C PHE A 26 10.99 -19.03 -6.26
N PHE A 27 10.80 -20.08 -7.06
CA PHE A 27 10.43 -19.97 -8.46
C PHE A 27 9.03 -19.37 -8.64
N ALA A 28 8.06 -19.77 -7.80
CA ALA A 28 6.73 -19.16 -7.76
C ALA A 28 6.79 -17.65 -7.45
N ASP A 29 7.64 -17.22 -6.50
CA ASP A 29 7.84 -15.79 -6.22
C ASP A 29 8.39 -15.03 -7.44
N ARG A 30 9.34 -15.62 -8.17
CA ARG A 30 9.88 -15.03 -9.41
C ARG A 30 8.85 -14.95 -10.52
N LEU A 31 8.00 -15.97 -10.65
CA LEU A 31 6.86 -15.95 -11.57
C LEU A 31 5.88 -14.82 -11.21
N VAL A 32 5.56 -14.61 -9.93
CA VAL A 32 4.71 -13.48 -9.51
C VAL A 32 5.32 -12.14 -9.94
N GLN A 33 6.62 -11.95 -9.72
CA GLN A 33 7.33 -10.74 -10.13
C GLN A 33 7.31 -10.57 -11.67
N ALA A 34 7.66 -11.62 -12.41
CA ALA A 34 7.70 -11.64 -13.86
C ALA A 34 6.33 -11.39 -14.50
N MET A 35 5.29 -12.08 -14.03
CA MET A 35 3.96 -11.98 -14.64
C MET A 35 3.27 -10.64 -14.34
N SER A 36 3.81 -9.80 -13.46
CA SER A 36 3.33 -8.41 -13.27
C SER A 36 3.57 -7.50 -14.49
N ARG A 37 4.48 -7.89 -15.41
CA ARG A 37 4.84 -7.13 -16.62
C ARG A 37 3.68 -7.03 -17.61
N ALA A 38 3.65 -5.98 -18.42
CA ALA A 38 2.52 -5.68 -19.31
C ALA A 38 2.30 -6.71 -20.43
N THR A 39 3.38 -7.29 -20.94
CA THR A 39 3.32 -8.26 -22.05
C THR A 39 3.95 -9.59 -21.68
N LEU A 40 3.55 -10.67 -22.37
CA LEU A 40 4.10 -12.00 -22.11
C LEU A 40 5.59 -12.08 -22.43
N LEU A 41 6.03 -11.34 -23.46
CA LEU A 41 7.43 -11.25 -23.85
C LEU A 41 8.27 -10.59 -22.74
N ASP A 42 7.85 -9.42 -22.27
CA ASP A 42 8.50 -8.68 -21.17
C ASP A 42 8.48 -9.51 -19.86
N ALA A 43 7.38 -10.22 -19.58
CA ALA A 43 7.28 -11.11 -18.44
C ALA A 43 8.35 -12.22 -18.47
N VAL A 44 8.49 -12.91 -19.59
CA VAL A 44 9.46 -14.01 -19.73
C VAL A 44 10.90 -13.51 -19.75
N GLU A 45 11.16 -12.34 -20.37
CA GLU A 45 12.48 -11.70 -20.30
C GLU A 45 12.84 -11.31 -18.86
N HIS A 46 11.91 -10.70 -18.13
CA HIS A 46 12.12 -10.38 -16.72
C HIS A 46 12.34 -11.63 -15.87
N LEU A 47 11.62 -12.71 -16.15
CA LEU A 47 11.82 -14.00 -15.47
C LEU A 47 13.24 -14.51 -15.69
N ALA A 48 13.73 -14.51 -16.95
CA ALA A 48 15.07 -14.97 -17.29
C ALA A 48 16.16 -14.19 -16.54
N GLN A 49 16.04 -12.86 -16.51
CA GLN A 49 16.94 -11.98 -15.74
C GLN A 49 16.88 -12.28 -14.24
N SER A 50 15.67 -12.46 -13.69
CA SER A 50 15.46 -12.69 -12.25
C SER A 50 16.00 -14.04 -11.73
N LEU A 51 16.20 -14.99 -12.64
CA LEU A 51 16.74 -16.32 -12.37
C LEU A 51 18.23 -16.45 -12.69
N ASP A 52 18.86 -15.37 -13.18
CA ASP A 52 20.21 -15.42 -13.74
C ASP A 52 20.36 -16.60 -14.71
N ALA A 53 19.35 -16.76 -15.58
CA ALA A 53 19.28 -17.90 -16.49
C ALA A 53 20.24 -17.69 -17.67
N GLN A 54 21.05 -18.69 -17.98
CA GLN A 54 21.98 -18.61 -19.10
C GLN A 54 21.22 -18.79 -20.42
N ILE A 55 20.94 -17.66 -21.08
CA ILE A 55 20.11 -17.57 -22.30
C ILE A 55 20.65 -18.46 -23.43
N GLU A 56 21.97 -18.65 -23.50
CA GLU A 56 22.65 -19.52 -24.47
C GLU A 56 22.18 -20.98 -24.41
N TYR A 57 21.69 -21.44 -23.25
CA TYR A 57 21.19 -22.81 -23.07
C TYR A 57 19.69 -22.95 -23.33
N ILE A 58 18.98 -21.85 -23.63
CA ILE A 58 17.59 -21.86 -24.08
C ILE A 58 17.61 -22.23 -25.57
N GLY A 59 17.81 -23.51 -25.89
CA GLY A 59 18.05 -23.97 -27.25
C GLY A 59 17.09 -23.37 -28.29
N GLY A 60 17.65 -22.94 -29.44
CA GLY A 60 16.94 -22.14 -30.45
C GLY A 60 15.62 -22.72 -30.97
N ALA A 61 15.46 -24.04 -30.95
CA ALA A 61 14.21 -24.71 -31.33
C ALA A 61 13.00 -24.32 -30.46
N LYS A 62 13.21 -23.84 -29.23
CA LYS A 62 12.14 -23.38 -28.32
C LYS A 62 11.85 -21.88 -28.43
N ILE A 63 12.82 -21.08 -28.87
CA ILE A 63 12.70 -19.63 -28.93
C ILE A 63 11.69 -19.20 -30.01
N ALA A 64 11.80 -19.71 -31.23
CA ALA A 64 10.93 -19.29 -32.33
C ALA A 64 9.43 -19.59 -32.06
N PRO A 65 9.04 -20.79 -31.57
CA PRO A 65 7.66 -21.04 -31.15
C PRO A 65 7.20 -20.11 -30.04
N PHE A 66 8.06 -19.82 -29.06
CA PHE A 66 7.72 -18.90 -27.98
C PHE A 66 7.50 -17.47 -28.48
N VAL A 67 8.40 -16.92 -29.30
CA VAL A 67 8.25 -15.56 -29.84
C VAL A 67 6.95 -15.43 -30.64
N THR A 68 6.62 -16.47 -31.42
CA THR A 68 5.36 -16.54 -32.16
C THR A 68 4.15 -16.53 -31.23
N GLU A 69 4.22 -17.30 -30.14
CA GLU A 69 3.15 -17.38 -29.14
C GLU A 69 3.01 -16.09 -28.32
N ALA A 70 4.12 -15.48 -27.89
CA ALA A 70 4.18 -14.28 -27.07
C ALA A 70 3.82 -13.00 -27.82
N SER A 71 3.95 -13.01 -29.15
CA SER A 71 3.49 -11.93 -30.04
C SER A 71 2.13 -12.22 -30.66
N GLY A 72 1.54 -13.38 -30.36
CA GLY A 72 0.28 -13.83 -30.94
C GLY A 72 -0.95 -13.28 -30.21
N PRO A 73 -2.15 -13.43 -30.79
CA PRO A 73 -3.40 -12.92 -30.21
C PRO A 73 -3.78 -13.58 -28.88
N GLN A 74 -3.23 -14.75 -28.57
CA GLN A 74 -3.48 -15.46 -27.31
C GLN A 74 -2.52 -15.06 -26.19
N ALA A 75 -1.49 -14.26 -26.46
CA ALA A 75 -0.49 -13.87 -25.46
C ALA A 75 -1.10 -13.18 -24.21
N PRO A 76 -2.08 -12.27 -24.33
CA PRO A 76 -2.73 -11.66 -23.16
C PRO A 76 -3.47 -12.68 -22.30
N ALA A 77 -4.13 -13.67 -22.92
CA ALA A 77 -4.85 -14.73 -22.21
C ALA A 77 -3.90 -15.66 -21.45
N ILE A 78 -2.78 -16.02 -22.08
CA ILE A 78 -1.73 -16.82 -21.44
C ILE A 78 -1.14 -16.08 -20.25
N LEU A 79 -0.75 -14.81 -20.43
CA LEU A 79 -0.20 -13.99 -19.35
C LEU A 79 -1.20 -13.82 -18.20
N HIS A 80 -2.47 -13.56 -18.51
CA HIS A 80 -3.53 -13.43 -17.51
C HIS A 80 -3.67 -14.70 -16.66
N TRP A 81 -3.77 -15.87 -17.29
CA TRP A 81 -3.84 -17.15 -16.57
C TRP A 81 -2.61 -17.37 -15.68
N MET A 82 -1.41 -17.04 -16.16
CA MET A 82 -0.18 -17.15 -15.39
C MET A 82 -0.12 -16.19 -14.20
N ARG A 83 -0.72 -14.99 -14.31
CA ARG A 83 -0.88 -14.04 -13.19
C ARG A 83 -1.79 -14.58 -12.10
N GLU A 84 -2.86 -15.28 -12.48
CA GLU A 84 -3.84 -15.86 -11.53
C GLU A 84 -3.31 -17.13 -10.86
N HIS A 85 -2.48 -17.90 -11.57
CA HIS A 85 -2.04 -19.23 -11.13
C HIS A 85 -0.51 -19.45 -11.10
N PRO A 86 0.30 -18.53 -10.51
CA PRO A 86 1.77 -18.62 -10.57
C PRO A 86 2.32 -19.87 -9.87
N SER A 87 1.69 -20.33 -8.79
CA SER A 87 2.08 -21.58 -8.13
C SER A 87 1.79 -22.81 -8.98
N ILE A 88 0.69 -22.81 -9.74
CA ILE A 88 0.36 -23.90 -10.65
C ILE A 88 1.32 -23.91 -11.84
N VAL A 89 1.68 -22.73 -12.38
CA VAL A 89 2.75 -22.61 -13.39
C VAL A 89 4.04 -23.23 -12.87
N ALA A 90 4.44 -22.90 -11.63
CA ALA A 90 5.63 -23.48 -11.00
C ALA A 90 5.55 -25.01 -10.85
N MET A 91 4.39 -25.54 -10.49
CA MET A 91 4.15 -26.98 -10.39
C MET A 91 4.23 -27.67 -11.75
N ILE A 92 3.54 -27.15 -12.77
CA ILE A 92 3.54 -27.71 -14.13
C ILE A 92 4.94 -27.71 -14.71
N ALA A 93 5.68 -26.60 -14.56
CA ALA A 93 7.07 -26.54 -14.98
C ALA A 93 7.91 -27.64 -14.30
N SER A 94 7.55 -28.05 -13.07
CA SER A 94 8.19 -29.06 -12.20
C SER A 94 7.83 -30.50 -12.46
N LEU A 95 6.93 -30.76 -13.40
CA LEU A 95 6.69 -32.11 -13.89
C LEU A 95 7.93 -32.61 -14.64
N ARG A 96 8.36 -33.83 -14.28
CA ARG A 96 9.48 -34.53 -14.92
C ARG A 96 9.00 -35.47 -16.01
N ASP A 97 7.81 -36.02 -15.84
CA ASP A 97 7.16 -36.88 -16.82
C ASP A 97 6.57 -36.02 -17.94
N GLU A 98 6.91 -36.35 -19.19
CA GLU A 98 6.46 -35.60 -20.37
C GLU A 98 4.98 -35.85 -20.67
N GLY A 99 4.44 -37.01 -20.28
CA GLY A 99 3.01 -37.33 -20.41
C GLY A 99 2.18 -36.46 -19.46
N ASP A 100 2.52 -36.47 -18.17
CA ASP A 100 1.86 -35.63 -17.15
C ASP A 100 1.95 -34.15 -17.52
N TYR A 101 3.10 -33.71 -18.06
CA TYR A 101 3.29 -32.33 -18.52
C TYR A 101 2.38 -31.96 -19.70
N ALA A 102 2.29 -32.84 -20.71
CA ALA A 102 1.41 -32.62 -21.85
C ALA A 102 -0.07 -32.61 -21.46
N ASP A 103 -0.48 -33.55 -20.59
CA ASP A 103 -1.84 -33.65 -20.09
C ASP A 103 -2.22 -32.44 -19.23
N ALA A 104 -1.31 -31.98 -18.37
CA ALA A 104 -1.49 -30.76 -17.60
C ALA A 104 -1.73 -29.56 -18.52
N ILE A 105 -0.93 -29.37 -19.57
CA ILE A 105 -1.12 -28.26 -20.52
C ILE A 105 -2.45 -28.37 -21.25
N ALA A 106 -2.81 -29.56 -21.72
CA ALA A 106 -4.05 -29.79 -22.45
C ALA A 106 -5.30 -29.49 -21.60
N SER A 107 -5.19 -29.66 -20.28
CA SER A 107 -6.27 -29.38 -19.33
C SER A 107 -6.48 -27.90 -19.00
N ILE A 108 -5.58 -27.00 -19.41
CA ILE A 108 -5.65 -25.58 -19.05
C ILE A 108 -6.72 -24.88 -19.89
N PRO A 109 -7.80 -24.36 -19.27
CA PRO A 109 -8.79 -23.60 -20.00
C PRO A 109 -8.23 -22.20 -20.29
N LEU A 110 -7.66 -22.02 -21.49
CA LEU A 110 -7.38 -20.69 -22.02
C LEU A 110 -8.71 -20.08 -22.45
N GLN A 111 -9.36 -19.37 -21.53
CA GLN A 111 -10.48 -18.52 -21.90
C GLN A 111 -9.97 -17.45 -22.86
N HIS A 112 -10.74 -17.18 -23.92
CA HIS A 112 -10.45 -16.03 -24.76
C HIS A 112 -10.57 -14.81 -23.86
N VAL A 113 -9.45 -14.17 -23.55
CA VAL A 113 -9.49 -12.81 -23.02
C VAL A 113 -9.91 -11.99 -24.21
N GLU A 114 -11.23 -11.82 -24.38
CA GLU A 114 -11.72 -10.68 -25.14
C GLU A 114 -10.93 -9.48 -24.62
N THR A 115 -10.36 -8.71 -25.54
CA THR A 115 -9.92 -7.33 -25.27
C THR A 115 -11.18 -6.54 -24.97
N ASP A 116 -11.77 -6.86 -23.83
CA ASP A 116 -13.04 -6.36 -23.39
C ASP A 116 -12.72 -5.06 -22.67
N ASP A 117 -13.21 -3.97 -23.25
CA ASP A 117 -13.13 -2.63 -22.69
C ASP A 117 -14.09 -2.48 -21.50
N SER A 118 -14.41 -3.58 -20.81
CA SER A 118 -15.31 -3.61 -19.68
C SER A 118 -14.67 -2.86 -18.50
N VAL A 119 -15.22 -1.67 -18.29
CA VAL A 119 -14.82 -0.78 -17.20
C VAL A 119 -15.54 -1.18 -15.92
N VAL A 120 -14.90 -0.90 -14.79
CA VAL A 120 -15.58 -0.93 -13.49
C VAL A 120 -16.64 0.17 -13.45
N THR A 121 -17.79 -0.13 -12.84
CA THR A 121 -18.82 0.88 -12.62
C THR A 121 -18.25 2.09 -11.88
N ALA A 122 -18.55 3.28 -12.38
CA ALA A 122 -18.10 4.53 -11.79
C ALA A 122 -18.45 4.59 -10.30
N HIS A 123 -17.52 5.10 -9.51
CA HIS A 123 -17.78 5.33 -8.10
C HIS A 123 -18.68 6.58 -7.93
N PRO A 124 -19.58 6.61 -6.95
CA PRO A 124 -20.24 7.85 -6.57
C PRO A 124 -19.22 8.93 -6.20
N SER A 125 -19.60 10.20 -6.41
CA SER A 125 -18.80 11.35 -6.02
C SER A 125 -18.62 11.40 -4.50
N TYR A 126 -17.41 11.76 -4.07
CA TYR A 126 -17.13 12.03 -2.66
C TYR A 126 -17.61 13.43 -2.26
N ASP A 127 -17.93 13.64 -0.99
CA ASP A 127 -18.22 14.98 -0.45
C ASP A 127 -17.04 15.94 -0.68
N ILE A 128 -15.82 15.44 -0.52
CA ILE A 128 -14.57 16.15 -0.82
C ILE A 128 -13.79 15.32 -1.84
N PRO A 129 -13.91 15.60 -3.15
CA PRO A 129 -13.13 14.92 -4.18
C PRO A 129 -11.66 15.33 -4.05
N LEU A 130 -10.77 14.34 -4.17
CA LEU A 130 -9.32 14.53 -4.09
C LEU A 130 -8.64 13.94 -5.33
N HIS A 131 -7.73 14.70 -5.93
CA HIS A 131 -6.87 14.26 -7.01
C HIS A 131 -5.42 14.19 -6.54
N LEU A 132 -4.70 13.15 -6.94
CA LEU A 132 -3.28 12.99 -6.67
C LEU A 132 -2.50 12.91 -7.98
N ASP A 133 -1.58 13.83 -8.19
CA ASP A 133 -0.58 13.72 -9.24
C ASP A 133 0.67 13.06 -8.66
N VAL A 134 1.05 11.91 -9.20
CA VAL A 134 2.25 11.18 -8.79
C VAL A 134 3.47 11.85 -9.45
N LEU A 135 4.33 12.50 -8.67
CA LEU A 135 5.49 13.25 -9.17
C LEU A 135 6.77 12.41 -9.20
N THR A 136 6.91 11.48 -8.26
CA THR A 136 7.91 10.40 -8.30
C THR A 136 7.21 9.08 -8.05
N GLY A 137 7.83 7.95 -8.41
CA GLY A 137 7.20 6.63 -8.29
C GLY A 137 6.54 6.44 -6.92
N LEU A 138 5.29 5.98 -6.87
CA LEU A 138 4.52 5.85 -5.63
C LEU A 138 4.45 4.39 -5.18
N ALA A 139 5.03 4.09 -4.01
CA ALA A 139 4.96 2.78 -3.38
C ALA A 139 3.83 2.72 -2.34
N HIS A 140 3.08 1.61 -2.32
CA HIS A 140 2.09 1.35 -1.26
C HIS A 140 2.48 0.15 -0.38
N GLY A 141 3.03 -0.90 -0.99
CA GLY A 141 3.13 -2.22 -0.37
C GLY A 141 1.82 -3.01 -0.46
N ALA A 142 1.93 -4.30 -0.73
CA ALA A 142 0.79 -5.22 -0.86
C ALA A 142 0.66 -6.13 0.37
N ASP A 143 -0.47 -6.83 0.46
CA ASP A 143 -0.74 -7.82 1.51
C ASP A 143 0.20 -9.05 1.43
N ARG A 144 0.87 -9.23 0.29
CA ARG A 144 1.84 -10.31 0.05
C ARG A 144 3.16 -9.73 -0.42
N LYS A 145 4.26 -10.31 0.08
CA LYS A 145 5.61 -10.12 -0.46
C LYS A 145 5.93 -11.29 -1.39
N ALA A 146 6.65 -11.02 -2.47
CA ALA A 146 7.20 -12.05 -3.35
C ALA A 146 8.71 -12.10 -3.13
N GLY A 147 9.15 -12.81 -2.09
CA GLY A 147 10.56 -12.81 -1.68
C GLY A 147 11.06 -11.42 -1.25
N ASN A 148 12.08 -10.89 -1.94
CA ASN A 148 12.65 -9.56 -1.73
C ASN A 148 11.88 -8.43 -2.47
N ALA A 149 10.81 -8.78 -3.18
CA ALA A 149 9.99 -7.84 -3.93
C ALA A 149 8.76 -7.41 -3.13
N THR A 150 8.53 -6.10 -3.06
CA THR A 150 7.30 -5.51 -2.53
C THR A 150 6.39 -5.14 -3.68
N LEU A 151 5.24 -5.79 -3.79
CA LEU A 151 4.24 -5.48 -4.82
C LEU A 151 3.43 -4.23 -4.47
N PHE A 152 2.85 -3.60 -5.49
CA PHE A 152 1.88 -2.55 -5.35
C PHE A 152 0.51 -3.17 -5.03
N ARG A 153 -0.25 -2.49 -4.15
CA ARG A 153 -1.54 -3.00 -3.69
C ARG A 153 -2.55 -3.05 -4.84
N ARG A 154 -3.24 -4.18 -4.97
CA ARG A 154 -4.35 -4.36 -5.91
C ARG A 154 -5.62 -4.75 -5.16
N ARG A 155 -6.78 -4.39 -5.71
CA ARG A 155 -8.10 -4.80 -5.23
C ARG A 155 -8.79 -5.65 -6.28
N SER A 156 -9.45 -6.72 -5.83
CA SER A 156 -10.38 -7.48 -6.65
C SER A 156 -11.67 -6.67 -6.85
N VAL A 157 -12.04 -6.45 -8.11
CA VAL A 157 -13.22 -5.69 -8.52
C VAL A 157 -14.02 -6.48 -9.55
N ILE A 158 -15.31 -6.17 -9.64
CA ILE A 158 -16.21 -6.72 -10.64
C ILE A 158 -16.52 -5.61 -11.64
N THR A 159 -16.33 -5.90 -12.93
CA THR A 159 -16.65 -4.98 -14.03
C THR A 159 -18.16 -4.87 -14.25
N ALA A 160 -18.61 -3.93 -15.08
CA ALA A 160 -20.01 -3.83 -15.48
C ALA A 160 -20.54 -5.11 -16.18
N THR A 161 -19.65 -5.92 -16.76
CA THR A 161 -19.98 -7.20 -17.41
C THR A 161 -19.95 -8.40 -16.46
N GLY A 162 -19.65 -8.20 -15.17
CA GLY A 162 -19.58 -9.27 -14.17
C GLY A 162 -18.23 -9.99 -14.08
N LYS A 163 -17.20 -9.52 -14.80
CA LYS A 163 -15.85 -10.11 -14.78
C LYS A 163 -15.06 -9.64 -13.57
N HIS A 164 -14.22 -10.51 -13.02
CA HIS A 164 -13.30 -10.16 -11.94
C HIS A 164 -11.97 -9.60 -12.50
N LEU A 165 -11.51 -8.47 -11.96
CA LEU A 165 -10.21 -7.87 -12.25
C LEU A 165 -9.46 -7.56 -10.95
N ALA A 166 -8.13 -7.54 -11.02
CA ALA A 166 -7.27 -7.10 -9.91
C ALA A 166 -6.57 -5.79 -10.27
N LEU A 167 -7.11 -4.66 -9.82
CA LEU A 167 -6.65 -3.32 -10.22
C LEU A 167 -5.85 -2.61 -9.13
N PRO A 168 -4.81 -1.82 -9.50
CA PRO A 168 -4.00 -1.07 -8.55
C PRO A 168 -4.84 -0.02 -7.81
N ILE A 169 -4.60 0.11 -6.51
CA ILE A 169 -5.19 1.16 -5.66
C ILE A 169 -4.15 1.70 -4.66
N TYR A 170 -4.27 2.97 -4.30
CA TYR A 170 -3.63 3.50 -3.10
C TYR A 170 -4.67 3.60 -1.99
N ALA A 171 -4.50 2.83 -0.91
CA ALA A 171 -5.58 2.63 0.05
C ALA A 171 -5.93 3.91 0.80
N GLY A 172 -7.23 4.17 0.99
CA GLY A 172 -7.70 5.33 1.73
C GLY A 172 -7.21 5.33 3.19
N ASN A 173 -7.02 4.13 3.77
CA ASN A 173 -6.41 3.98 5.10
C ASN A 173 -4.96 4.47 5.15
N ALA A 174 -4.19 4.35 4.06
CA ALA A 174 -2.82 4.85 4.02
C ALA A 174 -2.80 6.39 4.04
N VAL A 175 -3.66 7.04 3.24
CA VAL A 175 -3.84 8.51 3.29
C VAL A 175 -4.30 8.96 4.68
N ARG A 176 -5.30 8.27 5.25
CA ARG A 176 -5.80 8.55 6.60
C ARG A 176 -4.71 8.42 7.67
N GLY A 177 -3.87 7.39 7.57
CA GLY A 177 -2.74 7.18 8.49
C GLY A 177 -1.70 8.29 8.40
N GLN A 178 -1.35 8.74 7.20
CA GLN A 178 -0.42 9.86 7.04
C GLN A 178 -1.00 11.20 7.50
N MET A 179 -2.30 11.42 7.26
CA MET A 179 -3.01 12.58 7.79
C MET A 179 -3.03 12.56 9.32
N ARG A 180 -3.25 11.40 9.92
CA ARG A 180 -3.23 11.20 11.37
C ARG A 180 -1.89 11.58 11.98
N ASP A 181 -0.80 11.11 11.40
CA ASP A 181 0.55 11.45 11.82
C ASP A 181 0.78 12.97 11.81
N LEU A 182 0.41 13.63 10.72
CA LEU A 182 0.59 15.08 10.57
C LEU A 182 -0.30 15.89 11.51
N LEU A 183 -1.56 15.49 11.68
CA LEU A 183 -2.47 16.12 12.63
C LEU A 183 -1.98 15.93 14.07
N THR A 184 -1.37 14.79 14.40
CA THR A 184 -0.75 14.58 15.71
C THR A 184 0.40 15.54 15.93
N ASP A 185 1.33 15.61 14.97
CA ASP A 185 2.48 16.50 15.05
C ASP A 185 2.01 17.97 15.20
N HIS A 186 1.00 18.40 14.43
CA HIS A 186 0.39 19.73 14.51
C HIS A 186 -0.30 19.98 15.86
N PHE A 187 -1.09 19.02 16.35
CA PHE A 187 -1.80 19.13 17.62
C PHE A 187 -0.82 19.27 18.79
N LEU A 188 0.20 18.42 18.88
CA LEU A 188 1.22 18.50 19.91
C LEU A 188 1.99 19.82 19.86
N THR A 189 2.40 20.25 18.66
CA THR A 189 3.11 21.53 18.47
C THR A 189 2.24 22.72 18.88
N SER A 190 0.96 22.70 18.55
CA SER A 190 0.00 23.76 18.93
C SER A 190 -0.17 23.86 20.45
N LEU A 191 -0.05 22.74 21.17
CA LEU A 191 -0.03 22.69 22.63
C LEU A 191 1.36 23.02 23.23
N GLY A 192 2.38 23.27 22.41
CA GLY A 192 3.75 23.53 22.86
C GLY A 192 4.49 22.28 23.37
N LEU A 193 4.08 21.10 22.90
CA LEU A 193 4.69 19.82 23.25
C LEU A 193 5.65 19.35 22.16
N SER A 194 6.64 18.53 22.54
CA SER A 194 7.59 17.93 21.57
C SER A 194 6.93 16.85 20.72
N THR A 195 7.30 16.81 19.43
CA THR A 195 6.90 15.79 18.46
C THR A 195 7.97 14.71 18.24
N ASP A 196 9.06 14.73 19.03
CA ASP A 196 10.12 13.73 18.94
C ASP A 196 9.60 12.33 19.29
N ARG A 197 9.43 11.50 18.27
CA ARG A 197 8.92 10.12 18.40
C ARG A 197 9.92 9.19 19.11
N SER A 198 11.20 9.56 19.22
CA SER A 198 12.21 8.80 19.96
C SER A 198 12.13 9.02 21.48
N LYS A 199 11.59 10.17 21.88
CA LYS A 199 11.35 10.56 23.28
C LYS A 199 9.95 11.14 23.41
N PRO A 200 8.91 10.29 23.22
CA PRO A 200 7.55 10.77 23.13
C PRO A 200 7.08 11.38 24.46
N VAL A 201 6.46 12.56 24.37
CA VAL A 201 5.75 13.21 25.49
C VAL A 201 4.45 12.49 25.86
N LEU A 202 3.92 11.68 24.94
CA LEU A 202 2.74 10.87 25.13
C LEU A 202 3.09 9.55 25.81
N ALA A 203 2.28 9.14 26.77
CA ALA A 203 2.31 7.79 27.30
C ALA A 203 2.07 6.78 26.16
N LEU A 204 2.62 5.56 26.27
CA LEU A 204 2.65 4.59 25.16
C LEU A 204 1.27 4.30 24.56
N TRP A 205 0.24 4.15 25.41
CA TRP A 205 -1.13 3.91 24.94
C TRP A 205 -1.67 5.11 24.13
N ALA A 206 -1.37 6.34 24.55
CA ALA A 206 -1.79 7.56 23.89
C ALA A 206 -1.00 7.75 22.59
N PHE A 207 0.29 7.43 22.60
CA PHE A 207 1.11 7.42 21.38
C PHE A 207 0.49 6.50 20.31
N HIS A 208 0.07 5.29 20.68
CA HIS A 208 -0.63 4.40 19.75
C HIS A 208 -1.98 4.96 19.30
N ALA A 209 -2.79 5.53 20.20
CA ALA A 209 -4.07 6.15 19.84
C ALA A 209 -3.89 7.29 18.82
N PHE A 210 -2.92 8.16 19.05
CA PHE A 210 -2.67 9.33 18.22
C PHE A 210 -2.03 9.00 16.87
N TYR A 211 -1.00 8.13 16.82
CA TYR A 211 -0.29 7.83 15.56
C TYR A 211 -0.80 6.57 14.85
N ALA A 212 -1.01 5.48 15.58
CA ALA A 212 -1.36 4.17 14.98
C ALA A 212 -2.88 3.94 14.86
N GLY A 213 -3.70 4.80 15.46
CA GLY A 213 -5.16 4.59 15.55
C GLY A 213 -5.57 3.67 16.71
N GLY A 214 -4.65 3.40 17.64
CA GLY A 214 -4.93 2.74 18.92
C GLY A 214 -4.55 1.28 19.01
N VAL A 215 -4.65 0.75 20.23
CA VAL A 215 -4.53 -0.68 20.55
C VAL A 215 -5.70 -1.06 21.46
N LEU A 216 -6.26 -2.25 21.25
CA LEU A 216 -7.32 -2.81 22.08
C LEU A 216 -6.72 -3.52 23.30
N GLU A 217 -6.31 -2.75 24.30
CA GLU A 217 -5.74 -3.24 25.55
C GLU A 217 -6.40 -2.54 26.73
N GLY A 218 -6.68 -3.28 27.80
CA GLY A 218 -7.24 -2.69 29.02
C GLY A 218 -6.26 -1.71 29.65
N ASN A 219 -6.74 -0.50 29.98
CA ASN A 219 -5.94 0.52 30.67
C ASN A 219 -6.75 1.05 31.86
N SER A 220 -6.33 0.72 33.06
CA SER A 220 -7.07 0.96 34.30
C SER A 220 -7.39 2.43 34.60
N LYS A 221 -6.61 3.40 34.09
CA LYS A 221 -6.93 4.84 34.20
C LYS A 221 -7.94 5.26 33.13
N LEU A 222 -7.71 4.83 31.90
CA LEU A 222 -8.58 5.13 30.75
C LEU A 222 -9.97 4.50 30.91
N ASP A 223 -10.04 3.26 31.39
CA ASP A 223 -11.29 2.50 31.61
C ASP A 223 -12.14 3.13 32.73
N LYS A 224 -11.51 3.80 33.72
CA LYS A 224 -12.23 4.56 34.76
C LYS A 224 -12.88 5.83 34.20
N GLU A 225 -12.16 6.54 33.33
CA GLU A 225 -12.62 7.80 32.73
C GLU A 225 -13.67 7.53 31.64
N LEU A 226 -13.42 6.62 30.70
CA LEU A 226 -14.29 6.32 29.56
C LEU A 226 -15.39 5.27 29.86
N GLY A 227 -15.27 4.55 30.97
CA GLY A 227 -16.17 3.47 31.36
C GLY A 227 -15.70 2.10 30.86
N ASN A 228 -15.93 1.06 31.68
CA ASN A 228 -15.54 -0.32 31.41
C ASN A 228 -16.47 -1.01 30.40
N ALA A 229 -16.11 -2.22 29.94
CA ALA A 229 -16.93 -3.04 29.04
C ALA A 229 -18.37 -3.19 29.58
N GLY A 230 -19.35 -2.65 28.83
CA GLY A 230 -20.78 -2.73 29.16
C GLY A 230 -21.42 -1.43 29.68
N ALA A 231 -20.65 -0.45 30.17
CA ALA A 231 -21.17 0.84 30.62
C ALA A 231 -20.53 1.99 29.84
N VAL A 232 -21.32 2.77 29.11
CA VAL A 232 -20.83 3.93 28.34
C VAL A 232 -21.05 5.19 29.15
N LYS A 233 -19.97 5.88 29.50
CA LYS A 233 -20.08 7.27 29.98
C LYS A 233 -20.19 8.18 28.76
N ALA A 234 -21.41 8.47 28.33
CA ALA A 234 -21.66 9.33 27.17
C ALA A 234 -20.95 10.69 27.28
N ASP A 235 -20.91 11.25 28.48
CA ASP A 235 -20.21 12.51 28.77
C ASP A 235 -18.70 12.39 28.55
N ALA A 236 -18.08 11.27 28.94
CA ALA A 236 -16.64 11.07 28.76
C ALA A 236 -16.25 10.96 27.27
N ILE A 237 -17.10 10.33 26.45
CA ILE A 237 -16.90 10.29 25.00
C ILE A 237 -17.08 11.69 24.42
N ARG A 238 -18.07 12.45 24.89
CA ARG A 238 -18.28 13.83 24.45
C ARG A 238 -17.08 14.71 24.79
N ASP A 239 -16.57 14.63 26.01
CA ASP A 239 -15.37 15.34 26.46
C ASP A 239 -14.16 15.00 25.60
N LEU A 240 -13.96 13.72 25.27
CA LEU A 240 -12.88 13.30 24.38
C LEU A 240 -13.02 13.93 23.00
N ARG A 241 -14.22 13.86 22.42
CA ARG A 241 -14.49 14.38 21.07
C ARG A 241 -14.26 15.89 20.99
N ASN A 242 -14.64 16.61 22.03
CA ASN A 242 -14.42 18.06 22.13
C ASN A 242 -12.94 18.37 22.38
N SER A 243 -12.28 17.67 23.30
CA SER A 243 -10.90 17.99 23.71
C SER A 243 -9.86 17.57 22.68
N ILE A 244 -10.13 16.51 21.91
CA ILE A 244 -9.19 15.96 20.93
C ILE A 244 -9.89 15.76 19.56
N PRO A 245 -10.16 16.85 18.81
CA PRO A 245 -10.96 16.80 17.59
C PRO A 245 -10.43 15.82 16.53
N MET A 246 -9.10 15.67 16.42
CA MET A 246 -8.50 14.72 15.47
C MET A 246 -8.86 13.25 15.76
N LEU A 247 -8.98 12.84 17.04
CA LEU A 247 -9.41 11.49 17.39
C LEU A 247 -10.93 11.32 17.19
N SER A 248 -11.70 12.39 17.40
CA SER A 248 -13.12 12.43 17.06
C SER A 248 -13.34 12.22 15.56
N LEU A 249 -12.55 12.91 14.75
CA LEU A 249 -12.60 12.93 13.29
C LEU A 249 -12.16 11.58 12.70
N LEU A 250 -10.99 11.09 13.06
CA LEU A 250 -10.37 9.92 12.42
C LEU A 250 -10.74 8.59 13.09
N GLY A 251 -11.29 8.66 14.30
CA GLY A 251 -11.51 7.51 15.16
C GLY A 251 -10.21 6.94 15.74
N SER A 252 -10.35 6.18 16.82
CA SER A 252 -9.26 5.47 17.49
C SER A 252 -9.79 4.30 18.30
N ALA A 253 -9.00 3.24 18.41
CA ALA A 253 -9.13 2.27 19.49
C ALA A 253 -8.51 2.85 20.76
N MET A 254 -9.24 2.79 21.87
CA MET A 254 -8.81 3.34 23.17
C MET A 254 -9.36 2.43 24.26
N GLY A 255 -8.47 1.79 25.02
CA GLY A 255 -8.88 0.80 26.01
C GLY A 255 -9.45 -0.44 25.34
N ASN A 256 -10.59 -0.92 25.83
CA ASN A 256 -11.36 -2.01 25.24
C ASN A 256 -12.42 -1.55 24.21
N ARG A 257 -12.28 -0.34 23.63
CA ARG A 257 -13.32 0.28 22.80
C ARG A 257 -12.78 0.86 21.51
N ILE A 258 -13.64 0.91 20.49
CA ILE A 258 -13.40 1.61 19.24
C ILE A 258 -14.31 2.82 19.18
N ILE A 259 -13.70 3.99 19.00
CA ILE A 259 -14.41 5.25 18.79
C ILE A 259 -14.47 5.49 17.29
N SER A 260 -15.67 5.43 16.73
CA SER A 260 -15.88 5.65 15.29
C SER A 260 -15.54 7.09 14.91
N GLY A 261 -14.76 7.25 13.84
CA GLY A 261 -14.49 8.53 13.22
C GLY A 261 -15.74 9.14 12.57
N ARG A 262 -15.59 10.36 12.07
CA ARG A 262 -16.60 11.11 11.31
C ARG A 262 -16.33 11.15 9.80
N VAL A 263 -15.21 10.60 9.35
CA VAL A 263 -14.84 10.58 7.92
C VAL A 263 -14.55 9.17 7.42
N GLN A 264 -14.87 8.96 6.14
CA GLN A 264 -14.48 7.79 5.38
C GLN A 264 -13.56 8.24 4.25
N VAL A 265 -12.33 7.74 4.23
CA VAL A 265 -11.36 8.06 3.18
C VAL A 265 -11.44 6.96 2.14
N GLY A 266 -11.87 7.31 0.94
CA GLY A 266 -11.95 6.41 -0.20
C GLY A 266 -10.57 6.01 -0.70
N ASP A 267 -10.50 4.87 -1.38
CA ASP A 267 -9.26 4.48 -2.04
C ASP A 267 -9.04 5.31 -3.30
N PHE A 268 -7.78 5.65 -3.53
CA PHE A 268 -7.37 6.37 -4.71
C PHE A 268 -7.15 5.37 -5.84
N ARG A 269 -7.85 5.60 -6.95
CA ARG A 269 -7.83 4.77 -8.15
C ARG A 269 -7.01 5.49 -9.22
N PRO A 270 -5.97 4.88 -9.77
CA PRO A 270 -5.25 5.50 -10.88
C PRO A 270 -6.17 5.64 -12.09
N ARG A 271 -6.00 6.73 -12.85
CA ARG A 271 -6.74 6.94 -14.10
C ARG A 271 -6.27 5.95 -15.15
N CYS A 272 -7.08 4.93 -15.37
CA CYS A 272 -6.80 3.89 -16.34
C CYS A 272 -8.09 3.40 -17.00
N ARG A 273 -7.90 2.66 -18.08
CA ARG A 273 -8.99 2.12 -18.91
C ARG A 273 -9.93 1.25 -18.11
N GLU A 274 -9.40 0.34 -17.30
CA GLU A 274 -10.18 -0.61 -16.52
C GLU A 274 -11.00 0.06 -15.41
N TRP A 275 -10.55 1.22 -14.90
CA TRP A 275 -11.33 2.03 -13.97
C TRP A 275 -12.37 2.94 -14.67
N GLY A 276 -12.34 3.01 -16.00
CA GLY A 276 -13.21 3.89 -16.79
C GLY A 276 -12.87 5.37 -16.67
N THR A 277 -11.66 5.70 -16.22
CA THR A 277 -11.24 7.07 -15.88
C THR A 277 -10.03 7.56 -16.68
N GLY A 278 -9.49 6.75 -17.59
CA GLY A 278 -8.40 7.13 -18.48
C GLY A 278 -8.22 6.17 -19.66
N ASP A 279 -7.27 6.47 -20.55
CA ASP A 279 -7.07 5.71 -21.79
C ASP A 279 -5.97 4.65 -21.70
N VAL A 280 -5.09 4.78 -20.72
CA VAL A 280 -3.92 3.90 -20.51
C VAL A 280 -4.33 2.68 -19.69
N ARG A 281 -3.77 1.50 -19.97
CA ARG A 281 -4.04 0.29 -19.20
C ARG A 281 -3.40 0.32 -17.81
N ALA A 282 -4.02 -0.32 -16.83
CA ALA A 282 -3.53 -0.35 -15.46
C ALA A 282 -2.10 -0.91 -15.31
N ASP A 283 -1.72 -1.89 -16.14
CA ASP A 283 -0.39 -2.51 -16.10
C ASP A 283 0.71 -1.63 -16.72
N GLU A 284 0.34 -0.71 -17.60
CA GLU A 284 1.27 0.30 -18.14
C GLU A 284 1.60 1.40 -17.13
N LEU A 285 0.77 1.58 -16.10
CA LEU A 285 0.99 2.58 -15.04
C LEU A 285 1.93 2.10 -13.93
N ILE A 286 2.36 0.84 -13.99
CA ILE A 286 3.18 0.20 -12.97
C ILE A 286 4.60 0.00 -13.47
N GLU A 287 5.58 0.22 -12.59
CA GLU A 287 6.99 -0.08 -12.87
C GLU A 287 7.69 -0.69 -11.66
N TRP A 288 8.88 -1.24 -11.92
CA TRP A 288 9.74 -1.81 -10.90
C TRP A 288 10.93 -0.89 -10.63
N VAL A 289 11.07 -0.46 -9.39
CA VAL A 289 12.25 0.27 -8.92
C VAL A 289 13.18 -0.67 -8.17
N PHE A 290 14.46 -0.61 -8.52
CA PHE A 290 15.53 -1.38 -7.89
C PHE A 290 16.24 -0.51 -6.86
N LEU A 291 16.28 -1.00 -5.62
CA LEU A 291 16.94 -0.37 -4.50
C LEU A 291 18.19 -1.18 -4.19
N THR A 292 19.35 -0.68 -4.62
CA THR A 292 20.64 -1.33 -4.41
C THR A 292 21.36 -0.68 -3.23
N ARG A 293 21.79 -1.47 -2.25
CA ARG A 293 22.76 -1.05 -1.24
C ARG A 293 24.06 -1.78 -1.47
N ARG A 294 25.12 -1.03 -1.80
CA ARG A 294 26.48 -1.59 -1.87
C ARG A 294 27.00 -1.79 -0.45
N ASP A 295 27.82 -2.81 -0.30
CA ASP A 295 28.61 -3.00 0.91
C ASP A 295 29.99 -2.43 0.64
N ASP A 296 30.38 -1.46 1.46
CA ASP A 296 31.62 -0.68 1.30
C ASP A 296 32.76 -1.28 2.14
N TYR A 297 32.59 -2.48 2.72
CA TYR A 297 33.66 -3.15 3.45
C TYR A 297 34.73 -3.70 2.50
N GLU A 298 35.89 -3.04 2.48
CA GLU A 298 37.03 -3.39 1.61
C GLU A 298 37.88 -4.56 2.12
N GLY A 299 37.74 -4.96 3.39
CA GLY A 299 38.57 -5.98 4.04
C GLY A 299 38.09 -7.43 3.86
N ARG A 300 37.36 -7.72 2.78
CA ARG A 300 36.77 -9.04 2.56
C ARG A 300 37.79 -10.10 2.21
N GLN A 301 37.61 -11.29 2.77
CA GLN A 301 38.35 -12.48 2.42
C GLN A 301 37.56 -13.34 1.42
N GLU A 302 38.28 -14.24 0.74
CA GLU A 302 37.67 -15.18 -0.19
C GLU A 302 36.75 -16.15 0.59
N GLY A 303 35.43 -16.05 0.35
CA GLY A 303 34.41 -16.82 1.06
C GLY A 303 33.46 -15.99 1.93
N ASP A 304 33.71 -14.69 2.12
CA ASP A 304 32.78 -13.80 2.82
C ASP A 304 31.51 -13.54 2.00
N ASP A 305 30.35 -13.72 2.63
CA ASP A 305 29.05 -13.42 2.01
C ASP A 305 28.92 -11.92 1.68
N HIS A 306 28.49 -11.60 0.46
CA HIS A 306 28.27 -10.22 0.05
C HIS A 306 27.01 -9.66 0.72
N ALA A 307 27.18 -8.76 1.70
CA ALA A 307 26.06 -8.17 2.45
C ALA A 307 25.23 -7.14 1.65
N GLY A 308 25.70 -6.72 0.47
CA GLY A 308 24.94 -5.84 -0.41
C GLY A 308 23.61 -6.46 -0.83
N MET A 309 22.54 -5.70 -0.63
CA MET A 309 21.17 -6.16 -0.81
C MET A 309 20.53 -5.43 -1.99
N ILE A 310 19.88 -6.20 -2.86
CA ILE A 310 18.96 -5.68 -3.88
C ILE A 310 17.54 -5.93 -3.38
N ALA A 311 16.80 -4.86 -3.15
CA ALA A 311 15.36 -4.91 -2.91
C ALA A 311 14.65 -4.35 -4.14
N THR A 312 13.52 -4.95 -4.52
CA THR A 312 12.69 -4.44 -5.61
C THR A 312 11.34 -4.00 -5.08
N SER A 313 10.83 -2.89 -5.59
CA SER A 313 9.51 -2.39 -5.22
C SER A 313 8.75 -2.00 -6.47
N GLU A 314 7.55 -2.54 -6.58
CA GLU A 314 6.60 -2.15 -7.59
C GLU A 314 5.93 -0.84 -7.17
N VAL A 315 5.94 0.14 -8.07
CA VAL A 315 5.43 1.49 -7.84
C VAL A 315 4.52 1.91 -8.98
N LEU A 316 3.59 2.83 -8.71
CA LEU A 316 2.95 3.58 -9.78
C LEU A 316 3.97 4.56 -10.38
N LYS A 317 4.02 4.63 -11.72
CA LYS A 317 4.91 5.51 -12.46
C LYS A 317 4.66 6.98 -12.13
N ALA A 318 5.73 7.76 -12.15
CA ALA A 318 5.61 9.22 -12.19
C ALA A 318 4.76 9.67 -13.38
N GLY A 319 3.93 10.70 -13.18
CA GLY A 319 2.93 11.17 -14.13
C GLY A 319 1.56 10.50 -14.01
N THR A 320 1.43 9.43 -13.20
CA THR A 320 0.11 8.82 -12.94
C THR A 320 -0.78 9.79 -12.16
N VAL A 321 -2.03 9.94 -12.59
CA VAL A 321 -3.06 10.68 -11.86
C VAL A 321 -3.98 9.68 -11.15
N MET A 322 -4.37 9.98 -9.91
CA MET A 322 -5.30 9.15 -9.15
C MET A 322 -6.48 9.96 -8.63
N ASP A 323 -7.67 9.34 -8.65
CA ASP A 323 -8.90 9.93 -8.13
C ASP A 323 -9.35 9.20 -6.86
N GLY A 324 -9.68 9.97 -5.83
CA GLY A 324 -10.21 9.50 -4.56
C GLY A 324 -11.01 10.59 -3.89
N GLY A 325 -11.21 10.48 -2.58
CA GLY A 325 -11.90 11.51 -1.84
C GLY A 325 -12.27 11.10 -0.42
N ILE A 326 -13.02 11.98 0.23
CA ILE A 326 -13.44 11.81 1.61
C ILE A 326 -14.94 12.09 1.71
N ASP A 327 -15.67 11.14 2.30
CA ASP A 327 -17.06 11.34 2.72
C ASP A 327 -17.10 11.75 4.18
N VAL A 328 -17.90 12.75 4.48
CA VAL A 328 -18.02 13.36 5.80
C VAL A 328 -19.39 13.02 6.38
N GLY A 329 -19.39 12.26 7.48
CA GLY A 329 -20.62 11.87 8.14
C GLY A 329 -21.48 13.07 8.53
N GLY A 330 -22.81 12.96 8.37
CA GLY A 330 -23.74 14.07 8.62
C GLY A 330 -23.70 14.65 10.04
N HIS A 331 -23.17 13.89 11.01
CA HIS A 331 -22.98 14.34 12.41
C HIS A 331 -21.62 14.97 12.69
N ALA A 332 -20.79 15.20 11.66
CA ALA A 332 -19.52 15.92 11.79
C ALA A 332 -19.79 17.40 12.07
N THR A 333 -19.29 17.85 13.22
CA THR A 333 -19.32 19.25 13.66
C THR A 333 -18.47 20.15 12.76
N SER A 334 -18.68 21.47 12.85
CA SER A 334 -17.86 22.46 12.16
C SER A 334 -16.37 22.35 12.56
N LEU A 335 -16.10 22.17 13.85
CA LEU A 335 -14.74 21.94 14.37
C LEU A 335 -14.08 20.69 13.79
N GLU A 336 -14.79 19.57 13.66
CA GLU A 336 -14.26 18.36 13.02
C GLU A 336 -13.99 18.58 11.52
N ARG A 337 -14.85 19.33 10.83
CA ARG A 337 -14.65 19.71 9.41
C ARG A 337 -13.43 20.61 9.24
N ALA A 338 -13.24 21.59 10.13
CA ALA A 338 -12.05 22.44 10.14
C ALA A 338 -10.77 21.62 10.46
N CYS A 339 -10.85 20.66 11.39
CA CYS A 339 -9.76 19.74 11.67
C CYS A 339 -9.39 18.90 10.44
N LEU A 340 -10.38 18.43 9.66
CA LEU A 340 -10.15 17.77 8.38
C LEU A 340 -9.45 18.69 7.38
N GLY A 341 -9.90 19.95 7.28
CA GLY A 341 -9.25 20.99 6.47
C GLY A 341 -7.77 21.13 6.80
N ARG A 342 -7.44 21.24 8.10
CA ARG A 342 -6.04 21.33 8.56
C ARG A 342 -5.24 20.09 8.18
N GLY A 343 -5.82 18.89 8.31
CA GLY A 343 -5.18 17.64 7.91
C GLY A 343 -4.88 17.56 6.42
N LEU A 344 -5.81 18.00 5.57
CA LEU A 344 -5.64 18.02 4.12
C LEU A 344 -4.61 19.06 3.67
N HIS A 345 -4.58 20.25 4.27
CA HIS A 345 -3.53 21.24 4.04
C HIS A 345 -2.15 20.70 4.42
N LEU A 346 -2.01 20.07 5.59
CA LEU A 346 -0.74 19.48 6.02
C LEU A 346 -0.28 18.37 5.07
N LEU A 347 -1.20 17.53 4.58
CA LEU A 347 -0.90 16.52 3.56
C LEU A 347 -0.42 17.15 2.24
N ALA A 348 -1.12 18.17 1.77
CA ALA A 348 -0.78 18.89 0.54
C ALA A 348 0.60 19.57 0.66
N ASP A 349 0.86 20.26 1.76
CA ASP A 349 2.13 20.93 2.04
C ASP A 349 3.29 19.94 2.15
N ARG A 350 3.05 18.77 2.77
CA ARG A 350 4.05 17.71 2.87
C ARG A 350 4.42 17.15 1.49
N GLY A 351 3.45 17.00 0.59
CA GLY A 351 3.66 16.52 -0.78
C GLY A 351 4.29 15.13 -0.89
N LEU A 352 4.12 14.28 0.13
CA LEU A 352 4.69 12.94 0.20
C LEU A 352 3.63 11.95 0.67
N LEU A 353 3.43 10.87 -0.10
CA LEU A 353 2.60 9.71 0.21
C LEU A 353 3.37 8.42 0.00
N GLY A 354 2.91 7.33 0.60
CA GLY A 354 3.48 6.01 0.41
C GLY A 354 4.67 5.67 1.31
N ALA A 355 5.33 4.57 0.94
CA ALA A 355 6.52 4.06 1.60
C ALA A 355 7.80 4.55 0.89
N ASP A 356 8.95 4.37 1.54
CA ASP A 356 10.27 4.69 0.98
C ASP A 356 10.47 6.18 0.61
N ASN A 357 9.74 7.09 1.26
CA ASN A 357 9.88 8.54 1.04
C ASN A 357 11.32 9.06 1.20
N ARG A 358 12.10 8.45 2.11
CA ARG A 358 13.52 8.78 2.33
C ARG A 358 14.45 8.32 1.19
N ARG A 359 13.93 7.54 0.24
CA ARG A 359 14.66 7.01 -0.92
C ARG A 359 14.24 7.68 -2.24
N GLY A 360 13.50 8.80 -2.17
CA GLY A 360 13.07 9.58 -3.35
C GLY A 360 11.73 9.14 -3.97
N ILE A 361 11.09 8.13 -3.39
CA ILE A 361 9.78 7.60 -3.80
C ILE A 361 8.66 8.42 -3.13
N GLY A 362 7.48 8.49 -3.73
CA GLY A 362 6.27 8.95 -3.04
C GLY A 362 6.01 10.45 -3.08
N LYS A 363 6.73 11.26 -3.87
CA LYS A 363 6.35 12.67 -4.06
C LYS A 363 5.04 12.75 -4.84
N VAL A 364 4.09 13.49 -4.30
CA VAL A 364 2.77 13.69 -4.91
C VAL A 364 2.34 15.15 -4.79
N ARG A 365 1.40 15.56 -5.63
CA ARG A 365 0.63 16.79 -5.45
C ARG A 365 -0.83 16.42 -5.19
N LEU A 366 -1.36 16.83 -4.04
CA LEU A 366 -2.78 16.68 -3.70
C LEU A 366 -3.54 17.94 -4.14
N VAL A 367 -4.62 17.73 -4.89
CA VAL A 367 -5.45 18.81 -5.45
C VAL A 367 -6.90 18.57 -5.07
N SER A 368 -7.57 19.61 -4.58
CA SER A 368 -9.00 19.64 -4.31
C SER A 368 -9.48 21.07 -4.13
N ASP A 369 -10.63 21.39 -4.72
CA ASP A 369 -11.29 22.70 -4.57
C ASP A 369 -12.28 22.72 -3.39
N ALA A 370 -12.46 21.58 -2.71
CA ALA A 370 -13.46 21.39 -1.66
C ALA A 370 -12.84 21.20 -0.26
N ILE A 371 -11.57 21.60 -0.07
CA ILE A 371 -10.91 21.51 1.25
C ILE A 371 -11.58 22.48 2.23
N PRO A 372 -12.07 22.01 3.39
CA PRO A 372 -12.66 22.89 4.41
C PRO A 372 -11.63 23.89 4.97
N ASP A 373 -12.09 25.07 5.36
CA ASP A 373 -11.24 26.08 6.03
C ASP A 373 -10.76 25.57 7.41
N PRO A 374 -9.44 25.53 7.66
CA PRO A 374 -8.90 25.08 8.95
C PRO A 374 -9.04 26.07 10.11
N THR A 375 -9.39 27.34 9.84
CA THR A 375 -9.27 28.46 10.80
C THR A 375 -9.95 28.21 12.15
N GLU A 376 -11.15 27.62 12.16
CA GLU A 376 -11.88 27.31 13.38
C GLU A 376 -11.10 26.33 14.28
N TYR A 377 -10.45 25.33 13.69
CA TYR A 377 -9.68 24.34 14.43
C TYR A 377 -8.42 24.93 15.07
N ASP A 378 -7.67 25.76 14.34
CA ASP A 378 -6.46 26.37 14.91
C ASP A 378 -6.80 27.39 15.99
N THR A 379 -7.86 28.17 15.78
CA THR A 379 -8.40 29.10 16.80
C THR A 379 -8.83 28.33 18.05
N TYR A 380 -9.49 27.20 17.87
CA TYR A 380 -9.90 26.33 18.97
C TYR A 380 -8.71 25.81 19.77
N LEU A 381 -7.67 25.30 19.12
CA LEU A 381 -6.46 24.81 19.80
C LEU A 381 -5.75 25.93 20.58
N ALA A 382 -5.64 27.12 19.98
CA ALA A 382 -5.00 28.26 20.64
C ALA A 382 -5.79 28.72 21.88
N ALA A 383 -7.12 28.82 21.76
CA ALA A 383 -7.98 29.29 22.84
C ALA A 383 -8.14 28.26 23.99
N ASN A 384 -8.13 26.97 23.68
CA ASN A 384 -8.42 25.89 24.64
C ASN A 384 -7.16 25.12 25.09
N LYS A 385 -5.97 25.64 24.80
CA LYS A 385 -4.69 24.97 25.10
C LYS A 385 -4.58 24.48 26.55
N ALA A 386 -4.91 25.32 27.52
CA ALA A 386 -4.81 24.99 28.94
C ALA A 386 -5.77 23.84 29.32
N ASP A 387 -7.01 23.90 28.85
CA ASP A 387 -8.04 22.90 29.14
C ASP A 387 -7.72 21.56 28.48
N ILE A 388 -7.21 21.57 27.25
CA ILE A 388 -6.76 20.37 26.55
C ILE A 388 -5.59 19.71 27.31
N LEU A 389 -4.60 20.49 27.76
CA LEU A 389 -3.48 19.96 28.54
C LEU A 389 -3.96 19.34 29.88
N ALA A 390 -4.86 20.03 30.58
CA ALA A 390 -5.47 19.50 31.80
C ALA A 390 -6.23 18.19 31.54
N TYR A 391 -6.96 18.11 30.43
CA TYR A 391 -7.65 16.90 30.01
C TYR A 391 -6.67 15.74 29.71
N LEU A 392 -5.59 16.00 28.98
CA LEU A 392 -4.56 15.00 28.69
C LEU A 392 -3.86 14.50 29.96
N HIS A 393 -3.60 15.38 30.93
CA HIS A 393 -3.10 14.98 32.25
C HIS A 393 -4.09 14.12 33.02
N ARG A 394 -5.39 14.49 33.02
CA ARG A 394 -6.46 13.71 33.66
C ARG A 394 -6.54 12.30 33.09
N LEU A 395 -6.39 12.16 31.78
CA LEU A 395 -6.35 10.85 31.11
C LEU A 395 -5.06 10.06 31.36
N GLY A 396 -4.01 10.67 31.91
CA GLY A 396 -2.68 10.06 31.97
C GLY A 396 -2.10 9.83 30.56
N ALA A 397 -2.43 10.72 29.62
CA ALA A 397 -1.96 10.65 28.24
C ALA A 397 -0.56 11.27 28.07
N LEU A 398 -0.14 12.13 29.00
CA LEU A 398 1.21 12.71 29.04
C LEU A 398 2.11 11.91 29.97
N CYS A 399 3.37 11.71 29.56
CA CYS A 399 4.41 11.21 30.44
C CYS A 399 4.60 12.17 31.62
N GLU A 400 4.76 11.63 32.83
CA GLU A 400 5.20 12.43 33.97
C GLU A 400 6.62 12.92 33.66
N GLN A 401 6.79 14.23 33.43
CA GLN A 401 8.14 14.77 33.32
C GLN A 401 8.84 14.61 34.68
N PRO A 402 10.07 14.09 34.74
CA PRO A 402 10.89 14.29 35.93
C PRO A 402 11.04 15.79 36.11
N SER A 403 10.72 16.28 37.32
CA SER A 403 10.75 17.69 37.70
C SER A 403 12.00 18.40 37.16
N LEU A 404 11.81 19.35 36.24
CA LEU A 404 12.85 20.25 35.74
C LEU A 404 13.25 21.34 36.77
N PHE A 405 13.12 21.03 38.06
CA PHE A 405 13.66 21.82 39.16
C PHE A 405 14.29 20.86 40.17
N GLY A 406 15.62 20.80 40.12
CA GLY A 406 16.53 20.17 41.06
C GLY A 406 17.88 20.82 40.91
#